data_AF-A0A3S1D2P4-F1
#
_entry.id   AF-A0A3S1D2P4-F1
#
_cell.length_a   1.000
_cell.length_b   1.000
_cell.length_c   1.000
_cell.angle_alpha   90.00
_cell.angle_beta   90.00
_cell.angle_gamma   90.00
#
_symmetry.space_group_name_H-M   'P 1'
#
loop_
_entity.id
_entity.type
_entity.pdbx_description
1 polymer ?
#
loop_
_entity_poly.entity_id
_entity_poly.type
_entity_poly.pdbx_seq_one_letter_code
_entity_poly.pdbx_strand_id
1 'polypeptide(L)'
;MKQWYIFFMAVVCLACKKTDNVVTQVVSPVYPRITLNGEKLISTGVGGTYNDPGAVAFDSLTNTTTTLTPVANNVDLSRAGFYFVTFQAKNLYGYRSTLTRMVLATTVPAEDDISGTYKRTTNGSTLHVVKIGRGVYRLDNVAGSNDPSLSFPYLIGFTDAASFQGPSQDTPFGAFSLKDTKIVRDGNTVTIQWVINGAGFPASVRQFRRI
;
A
#
# COMPACT_ATOMS: atom_id res chain seq x y z
N MET A 1 84.34 21.52 47.91
CA MET A 1 83.49 22.08 48.99
C MET A 1 82.09 22.31 48.44
N LYS A 2 81.05 21.81 49.14
CA LYS A 2 79.67 22.34 49.17
C LYS A 2 78.87 22.23 47.84
N GLN A 3 77.59 21.89 47.78
CA GLN A 3 76.56 21.52 48.76
C GLN A 3 75.40 20.95 47.94
N TRP A 4 74.72 19.96 48.50
CA TRP A 4 73.52 19.30 48.00
C TRP A 4 72.32 20.26 48.03
N TYR A 5 71.49 20.32 46.99
CA TYR A 5 70.06 20.67 47.11
C TYR A 5 69.23 19.94 46.06
N ILE A 6 68.41 19.01 46.56
CA ILE A 6 67.28 18.40 45.87
C ILE A 6 66.17 19.46 45.80
N PHE A 7 65.72 19.81 44.59
CA PHE A 7 64.52 20.61 44.40
C PHE A 7 63.43 19.71 43.82
N PHE A 8 62.50 19.31 44.68
CA PHE A 8 61.34 18.50 44.34
C PHE A 8 60.32 19.40 43.63
N MET A 9 60.41 19.48 42.30
CA MET A 9 59.48 20.25 41.48
C MET A 9 58.17 19.46 41.35
N ALA A 10 57.18 19.83 42.16
CA ALA A 10 55.83 19.28 42.07
C ALA A 10 55.18 19.71 40.75
N VAL A 11 55.14 18.79 39.78
CA VAL A 11 54.41 18.98 38.52
C VAL A 11 52.91 18.83 38.81
N VAL A 12 52.21 19.96 38.85
CA VAL A 12 50.74 20.00 38.94
C VAL A 12 50.17 19.69 37.56
N CYS A 13 49.81 18.42 37.33
CA CYS A 13 49.08 18.01 36.12
C CYS A 13 47.63 18.51 36.21
N LEU A 14 47.34 19.67 35.62
CA LEU A 14 45.97 20.09 35.31
C LEU A 14 45.42 19.21 34.18
N ALA A 15 44.87 18.05 34.54
CA ALA A 15 44.09 17.24 33.63
C ALA A 15 42.77 17.97 33.31
N CYS A 16 42.73 18.66 32.16
CA CYS A 16 41.45 19.07 31.58
C CYS A 16 40.67 17.80 31.24
N LYS A 17 39.62 17.49 32.02
CA LYS A 17 38.64 16.47 31.60
C LYS A 17 38.01 16.95 30.30
N LYS A 18 38.29 16.27 29.20
CA LYS A 18 37.48 16.42 27.99
C LYS A 18 36.11 15.84 28.33
N THR A 19 35.13 16.71 28.54
CA THR A 19 33.74 16.30 28.64
C THR A 19 33.28 15.95 27.23
N ASP A 20 33.40 14.67 26.85
CA ASP A 20 32.77 14.16 25.64
C ASP A 20 31.26 14.21 25.83
N ASN A 21 30.65 15.33 25.44
CA ASN A 21 29.20 15.41 25.27
C ASN A 21 28.83 14.56 24.05
N VAL A 22 28.76 13.24 24.24
CA VAL A 22 28.13 12.35 23.26
C VAL A 22 26.64 12.62 23.33
N VAL A 23 26.17 13.57 22.51
CA VAL A 23 24.75 13.82 22.32
C VAL A 23 24.25 12.78 21.31
N THR A 24 23.71 11.67 21.80
CA THR A 24 22.91 10.78 20.97
C THR A 24 21.55 11.43 20.74
N GLN A 25 21.38 12.06 19.58
CA GLN A 25 20.08 12.58 19.19
C GLN A 25 19.27 11.45 18.52
N VAL A 26 18.17 11.05 19.15
CA VAL A 26 17.15 10.25 18.50
C VAL A 26 16.44 11.16 17.49
N VAL A 27 16.70 10.96 16.20
CA VAL A 27 15.99 11.64 15.13
C VAL A 27 14.84 10.77 14.67
N SER A 28 13.62 11.27 14.76
CA SER A 28 12.45 10.63 14.18
C SER A 28 12.43 10.89 12.67
N PRO A 29 12.35 9.86 11.82
CA PRO A 29 12.28 10.06 10.38
C PRO A 29 10.94 10.70 10.02
N VAL A 30 10.99 11.76 9.21
CA VAL A 30 9.79 12.42 8.67
C VAL A 30 9.77 12.17 7.18
N TYR A 31 8.68 11.57 6.69
CA TYR A 31 8.52 11.16 5.29
C TYR A 31 7.55 12.11 4.56
N PRO A 32 7.77 12.43 3.28
CA PRO A 32 6.78 13.15 2.49
C PRO A 32 5.46 12.38 2.39
N ARG A 33 4.32 13.06 2.44
CA ARG A 33 3.00 12.45 2.23
C ARG A 33 2.58 12.58 0.78
N ILE A 34 2.48 11.47 0.06
CA ILE A 34 1.98 11.45 -1.32
C ILE A 34 0.45 11.31 -1.32
N THR A 35 -0.23 12.07 -2.17
CA THR A 35 -1.67 11.97 -2.45
C THR A 35 -1.85 11.85 -3.96
N LEU A 36 -2.53 10.79 -4.44
CA LEU A 36 -2.92 10.68 -5.84
C LEU A 36 -3.99 11.72 -6.17
N ASN A 37 -3.92 12.32 -7.35
CA ASN A 37 -5.05 13.07 -7.90
C ASN A 37 -6.07 12.06 -8.46
N GLY A 38 -7.35 12.15 -8.10
CA GLY A 38 -8.34 11.16 -8.52
C GLY A 38 -8.12 9.75 -7.95
N GLU A 39 -8.66 8.74 -8.61
CA GLU A 39 -8.79 7.39 -8.06
C GLU A 39 -7.47 6.62 -7.93
N LYS A 40 -7.40 5.75 -6.92
CA LYS A 40 -6.28 4.81 -6.71
C LYS A 40 -6.27 3.68 -7.74
N LEU A 41 -7.43 3.30 -8.25
CA LEU A 41 -7.57 2.28 -9.28
C LEU A 41 -8.45 2.84 -10.42
N ILE A 42 -7.87 2.95 -11.60
CA ILE A 42 -8.56 3.39 -12.81
C ILE A 42 -8.76 2.20 -13.74
N SER A 43 -9.94 2.08 -14.35
CA SER A 43 -10.25 0.98 -15.28
C SER A 43 -10.68 1.48 -16.64
N THR A 44 -10.34 0.70 -17.66
CA THR A 44 -10.77 0.92 -19.04
C THR A 44 -10.94 -0.43 -19.75
N GLY A 45 -11.71 -0.42 -20.83
CA GLY A 45 -11.70 -1.53 -21.78
C GLY A 45 -10.32 -1.71 -22.43
N VAL A 46 -10.00 -2.94 -22.83
CA VAL A 46 -8.84 -3.21 -23.69
C VAL A 46 -8.90 -2.34 -24.96
N GLY A 47 -7.76 -1.76 -25.34
CA GLY A 47 -7.62 -0.82 -26.44
C GLY A 47 -8.10 0.61 -26.12
N GLY A 48 -8.58 0.86 -24.90
CA GLY A 48 -8.99 2.20 -24.47
C GLY A 48 -7.82 3.15 -24.22
N THR A 49 -8.14 4.31 -23.64
CA THR A 49 -7.17 5.36 -23.32
C THR A 49 -6.99 5.52 -21.82
N TYR A 50 -5.77 5.82 -21.39
CA TYR A 50 -5.44 6.18 -20.02
C TYR A 50 -4.63 7.46 -20.01
N ASN A 51 -5.15 8.48 -19.32
CA ASN A 51 -4.39 9.68 -18.97
C ASN A 51 -4.24 9.73 -17.46
N ASP A 52 -3.00 9.80 -16.99
CA ASP A 52 -2.70 9.79 -15.56
C ASP A 52 -3.04 11.17 -14.94
N PRO A 53 -3.93 11.25 -13.92
CA PRO A 53 -4.25 12.53 -13.29
C PRO A 53 -3.09 13.16 -12.47
N GLY A 54 -1.96 12.48 -12.34
CA GLY A 54 -0.82 12.86 -11.52
C GLY A 54 -1.01 12.53 -10.04
N ALA A 55 -0.05 13.02 -9.24
CA ALA A 55 -0.06 12.98 -7.79
C ALA A 55 0.64 14.23 -7.24
N VAL A 56 0.46 14.50 -5.94
CA VAL A 56 1.19 15.54 -5.22
C VAL A 56 1.88 14.96 -3.99
N ALA A 57 3.00 15.54 -3.59
CA ALA A 57 3.67 15.26 -2.32
C ALA A 57 3.69 16.49 -1.43
N PHE A 58 3.34 16.31 -0.16
CA PHE A 58 3.50 17.32 0.89
C PHE A 58 4.69 16.95 1.77
N ASP A 59 5.64 17.87 1.92
CA ASP A 59 6.74 17.77 2.88
C ASP A 59 6.44 18.68 4.07
N SER A 60 6.27 18.10 5.25
CA SER A 60 5.95 18.82 6.48
C SER A 60 7.14 19.55 7.10
N LEU A 61 8.37 19.20 6.73
CA LEU A 61 9.58 19.86 7.24
C LEU A 61 9.77 21.24 6.59
N THR A 62 9.45 21.33 5.30
CA THR A 62 9.54 22.57 4.51
C THR A 62 8.18 23.24 4.32
N ASN A 63 7.09 22.56 4.68
CA ASN A 63 5.71 22.99 4.45
C ASN A 63 5.42 23.26 2.95
N THR A 64 5.93 22.41 2.07
CA THR A 64 5.81 22.57 0.61
C THR A 64 5.04 21.43 -0.04
N THR A 65 4.20 21.76 -1.02
CA THR A 65 3.52 20.79 -1.89
C THR A 65 4.16 20.79 -3.28
N THR A 66 4.50 19.62 -3.79
CA THR A 66 5.12 19.44 -5.13
C THR A 66 4.28 18.48 -5.97
N THR A 67 4.06 18.82 -7.24
CA THR A 67 3.44 17.90 -8.20
C THR A 67 4.44 16.82 -8.59
N LEU A 68 4.00 15.57 -8.63
CA LEU A 68 4.82 14.42 -8.98
C LEU A 68 4.49 13.93 -10.38
N THR A 69 5.54 13.59 -11.12
CA THR A 69 5.46 12.71 -12.29
C THR A 69 5.74 11.27 -11.87
N PRO A 70 5.20 10.26 -12.58
CA PRO A 70 5.54 8.87 -12.32
C PRO A 70 7.05 8.62 -12.46
N VAL A 71 7.61 7.85 -11.53
CA VAL A 71 8.98 7.32 -11.64
C VAL A 71 9.01 5.97 -12.39
N ALA A 72 7.87 5.30 -12.49
CA ALA A 72 7.66 4.14 -13.32
C ALA A 72 6.21 4.09 -13.81
N ASN A 73 6.01 3.71 -15.07
CA ASN A 73 4.71 3.52 -15.67
C ASN A 73 4.81 2.40 -16.71
N ASN A 74 4.12 1.28 -16.46
CA ASN A 74 4.14 0.11 -17.35
C ASN A 74 2.78 -0.15 -18.01
N VAL A 75 1.89 0.84 -18.06
CA VAL A 75 0.52 0.68 -18.58
C VAL A 75 0.54 0.28 -20.05
N ASP A 76 0.01 -0.92 -20.35
CA ASP A 76 -0.22 -1.43 -21.70
C ASP A 76 -1.69 -1.82 -21.84
N LEU A 77 -2.49 -0.96 -22.44
CA LEU A 77 -3.93 -1.21 -22.58
C LEU A 77 -4.29 -2.15 -23.74
N SER A 78 -3.31 -2.63 -24.52
CA SER A 78 -3.58 -3.57 -25.61
C SER A 78 -3.93 -4.98 -25.11
N ARG A 79 -3.70 -5.25 -23.82
CA ARG A 79 -3.92 -6.55 -23.18
C ARG A 79 -4.69 -6.38 -21.89
N ALA A 80 -5.58 -7.31 -21.58
CA ALA A 80 -6.24 -7.32 -20.28
C ALA A 80 -5.23 -7.65 -19.17
N GLY A 81 -5.29 -6.89 -18.08
CA GLY A 81 -4.34 -7.01 -16.99
C GLY A 81 -4.32 -5.82 -16.04
N PHE A 82 -3.66 -6.02 -14.90
CA PHE A 82 -3.30 -4.96 -13.98
C PHE A 82 -1.92 -4.38 -14.33
N TYR A 83 -1.88 -3.05 -14.35
CA TYR A 83 -0.69 -2.25 -14.56
C TYR A 83 -0.54 -1.26 -13.41
N PHE A 84 0.68 -0.73 -13.26
CA PHE A 84 1.07 0.06 -12.10
C PHE A 84 1.80 1.32 -12.54
N VAL A 85 1.38 2.43 -11.93
CA VAL A 85 2.04 3.72 -12.06
C VAL A 85 2.56 4.11 -10.68
N THR A 86 3.88 4.24 -10.56
CA THR A 86 4.55 4.46 -9.28
C THR A 86 5.01 5.90 -9.18
N PHE A 87 4.62 6.56 -8.09
CA PHE A 87 5.08 7.90 -7.73
C PHE A 87 6.03 7.80 -6.54
N GLN A 88 7.06 8.66 -6.54
CA GLN A 88 8.00 8.74 -5.44
C GLN A 88 8.27 10.20 -5.10
N ALA A 89 8.38 10.48 -3.81
CA ALA A 89 8.83 11.76 -3.28
C ALA A 89 10.01 11.53 -2.34
N LYS A 90 10.95 12.48 -2.30
CA LYS A 90 12.13 12.47 -1.44
C LYS A 90 12.27 13.85 -0.80
N ASN A 91 12.42 13.92 0.52
CA ASN A 91 12.73 15.19 1.18
C ASN A 91 14.24 15.51 1.17
N LEU A 92 14.60 16.68 1.68
CA LEU A 92 15.99 17.17 1.74
C LEU A 92 16.91 16.23 2.54
N TYR A 93 16.37 15.54 3.55
CA TYR A 93 17.09 14.59 4.41
C TYR A 93 17.18 13.18 3.80
N GLY A 94 16.55 12.96 2.65
CA GLY A 94 16.62 11.72 1.90
C GLY A 94 15.60 10.64 2.24
N TYR A 95 14.66 10.92 3.13
CA TYR A 95 13.52 10.04 3.38
C TYR A 95 12.58 10.01 2.17
N ARG A 96 12.16 8.80 1.79
CA ARG A 96 11.38 8.56 0.58
C ARG A 96 10.03 7.93 0.90
N SER A 97 9.00 8.39 0.20
CA SER A 97 7.70 7.75 0.17
C SER A 97 7.40 7.31 -1.25
N THR A 98 6.64 6.21 -1.36
CA THR A 98 6.19 5.68 -2.64
C THR A 98 4.68 5.47 -2.57
N LEU A 99 3.98 5.76 -3.65
CA LEU A 99 2.56 5.45 -3.79
C LEU A 99 2.27 4.98 -5.21
N THR A 100 1.48 3.92 -5.33
CA THR A 100 1.19 3.30 -6.62
C THR A 100 -0.28 3.47 -6.97
N ARG A 101 -0.54 3.94 -8.20
CA ARG A 101 -1.85 3.84 -8.83
C ARG A 101 -1.93 2.54 -9.61
N MET A 102 -3.07 1.87 -9.51
CA MET A 102 -3.39 0.68 -10.29
C MET A 102 -4.21 1.07 -11.51
N VAL A 103 -3.91 0.46 -12.66
CA VAL A 103 -4.67 0.61 -13.88
C VAL A 103 -5.11 -0.77 -14.35
N LEU A 104 -6.41 -0.96 -14.56
CA LEU A 104 -6.98 -2.20 -15.04
C LEU A 104 -7.43 -2.03 -16.50
N ALA A 105 -6.82 -2.79 -17.40
CA ALA A 105 -7.39 -3.06 -18.71
C ALA A 105 -8.24 -4.33 -18.62
N THR A 106 -9.52 -4.26 -19.01
CA THR A 106 -10.45 -5.37 -18.86
C THR A 106 -11.28 -5.64 -20.10
N THR A 107 -11.63 -6.91 -20.31
CA THR A 107 -12.61 -7.32 -21.31
C THR A 107 -14.04 -7.35 -20.76
N VAL A 108 -14.21 -7.20 -19.44
CA VAL A 108 -15.52 -7.16 -18.79
C VAL A 108 -16.36 -6.01 -19.35
N PRO A 109 -17.62 -6.22 -19.74
CA PRO A 109 -18.51 -5.14 -20.17
C PRO A 109 -18.74 -4.08 -19.08
N ALA A 110 -19.05 -2.84 -19.47
CA ALA A 110 -19.21 -1.74 -18.51
C ALA A 110 -20.41 -1.93 -17.59
N GLU A 111 -21.40 -2.70 -18.03
CA GLU A 111 -22.65 -3.04 -17.36
C GLU A 111 -22.54 -4.24 -16.42
N ASP A 112 -21.53 -5.11 -16.57
CA ASP A 112 -21.35 -6.28 -15.69
C ASP A 112 -21.18 -5.84 -14.23
N ASP A 113 -22.05 -6.31 -13.35
CA ASP A 113 -22.10 -5.86 -11.96
C ASP A 113 -22.33 -7.02 -10.98
N ILE A 114 -21.31 -7.34 -10.20
CA ILE A 114 -21.37 -8.31 -9.11
C ILE A 114 -21.58 -7.66 -7.73
N SER A 115 -21.86 -6.35 -7.66
CA SER A 115 -22.09 -5.65 -6.40
C SER A 115 -23.18 -6.30 -5.58
N GLY A 116 -23.06 -6.25 -4.26
CA GLY A 116 -24.07 -6.77 -3.36
C GLY A 116 -23.50 -7.24 -2.04
N THR A 117 -24.37 -7.84 -1.25
CA THR A 117 -23.99 -8.44 0.03
C THR A 117 -23.68 -9.90 -0.17
N TYR A 118 -22.56 -10.33 0.39
CA TYR A 118 -22.09 -11.69 0.34
C TYR A 118 -21.90 -12.21 1.77
N LYS A 119 -22.05 -13.53 1.93
CA LYS A 119 -21.79 -14.25 3.17
C LYS A 119 -20.67 -15.25 2.98
N ARG A 120 -19.69 -15.22 3.87
CA ARG A 120 -18.64 -16.23 3.91
C ARG A 120 -19.24 -17.56 4.32
N THR A 121 -18.96 -18.61 3.54
CA THR A 121 -19.60 -19.93 3.72
C THR A 121 -19.25 -20.60 5.05
N THR A 122 -18.05 -20.36 5.59
CA THR A 122 -17.56 -21.04 6.80
C THR A 122 -18.03 -20.40 8.11
N ASN A 123 -18.16 -19.07 8.17
CA ASN A 123 -18.40 -18.36 9.44
C ASN A 123 -19.51 -17.29 9.37
N GLY A 124 -20.20 -17.17 8.24
CA GLY A 124 -21.30 -16.22 8.06
C GLY A 124 -20.90 -14.74 8.06
N SER A 125 -19.59 -14.42 8.02
CA SER A 125 -19.13 -13.03 7.94
C SER A 125 -19.65 -12.36 6.68
N THR A 126 -20.07 -11.10 6.85
CA THR A 126 -20.61 -10.29 5.76
C THR A 126 -19.47 -9.63 5.00
N LEU A 127 -19.60 -9.61 3.68
CA LEU A 127 -18.78 -8.86 2.76
C LEU A 127 -19.69 -8.03 1.86
N HIS A 128 -19.46 -6.73 1.81
CA HIS A 128 -20.08 -5.85 0.82
C HIS A 128 -19.13 -5.66 -0.35
N VAL A 129 -19.64 -5.95 -1.54
CA VAL A 129 -18.95 -5.74 -2.81
C VAL A 129 -19.61 -4.56 -3.49
N VAL A 130 -18.83 -3.53 -3.83
CA VAL A 130 -19.34 -2.32 -4.47
C VAL A 130 -18.54 -2.06 -5.74
N LYS A 131 -19.21 -1.99 -6.88
CA LYS A 131 -18.63 -1.59 -8.15
C LYS A 131 -18.23 -0.13 -8.09
N ILE A 132 -16.99 0.15 -8.47
CA ILE A 132 -16.44 1.51 -8.50
C ILE A 132 -15.87 1.86 -9.88
N GLY A 133 -15.88 0.91 -10.81
CA GLY A 133 -15.39 1.09 -12.17
C GLY A 133 -15.68 -0.15 -13.01
N ARG A 134 -15.32 -0.09 -14.29
CA ARG A 134 -15.49 -1.21 -15.22
C ARG A 134 -14.64 -2.39 -14.76
N GLY A 135 -15.29 -3.47 -14.33
CA GLY A 135 -14.60 -4.65 -13.79
C GLY A 135 -13.88 -4.40 -12.45
N VAL A 136 -14.13 -3.28 -11.76
CA VAL A 136 -13.45 -2.92 -10.50
C VAL A 136 -14.43 -2.87 -9.36
N TYR A 137 -14.05 -3.51 -8.26
CA TYR A 137 -14.89 -3.60 -7.07
C TYR A 137 -14.08 -3.29 -5.81
N ARG A 138 -14.73 -2.59 -4.88
CA ARG A 138 -14.27 -2.40 -3.51
C ARG A 138 -14.96 -3.41 -2.60
N LEU A 139 -14.15 -4.10 -1.82
CA LEU A 139 -14.52 -5.00 -0.74
C LEU A 139 -14.37 -4.26 0.58
N ASP A 140 -15.22 -4.49 1.58
CA ASP A 140 -15.09 -3.90 2.92
C ASP A 140 -14.50 -4.85 3.97
N ASN A 141 -14.65 -6.16 3.78
CA ASN A 141 -14.21 -7.20 4.72
C ASN A 141 -13.45 -8.32 3.99
N VAL A 142 -12.33 -7.96 3.34
CA VAL A 142 -11.51 -8.93 2.59
C VAL A 142 -10.97 -10.06 3.48
N ALA A 143 -10.78 -9.79 4.78
CA ALA A 143 -10.39 -10.75 5.79
C ALA A 143 -11.42 -11.88 5.99
N GLY A 144 -12.71 -11.60 5.74
CA GLY A 144 -13.80 -12.53 6.01
C GLY A 144 -13.94 -12.86 7.50
N SER A 145 -13.83 -11.83 8.34
CA SER A 145 -13.93 -11.94 9.80
C SER A 145 -15.24 -11.35 10.31
N ASN A 146 -15.72 -11.83 11.46
CA ASN A 146 -16.78 -11.16 12.22
C ASN A 146 -16.22 -10.11 13.20
N ASP A 147 -14.89 -10.06 13.36
CA ASP A 147 -14.20 -9.02 14.13
C ASP A 147 -14.11 -7.73 13.31
N PRO A 148 -14.76 -6.62 13.73
CA PRO A 148 -14.72 -5.35 13.01
C PRO A 148 -13.32 -4.75 12.86
N SER A 149 -12.39 -5.07 13.77
CA SER A 149 -11.01 -4.57 13.69
C SER A 149 -10.26 -5.11 12.47
N LEU A 150 -10.70 -6.26 11.93
CA LEU A 150 -10.14 -6.89 10.74
C LEU A 150 -10.90 -6.54 9.46
N SER A 151 -11.86 -5.61 9.53
CA SER A 151 -12.63 -5.11 8.39
C SER A 151 -11.97 -3.84 7.83
N PHE A 152 -11.54 -3.88 6.57
CA PHE A 152 -10.89 -2.76 5.90
C PHE A 152 -11.08 -2.87 4.38
N PRO A 153 -11.09 -1.72 3.68
CA PRO A 153 -11.34 -1.68 2.25
C PRO A 153 -10.22 -2.36 1.45
N TYR A 154 -10.58 -3.10 0.42
CA TYR A 154 -9.65 -3.74 -0.49
C TYR A 154 -10.19 -3.71 -1.92
N LEU A 155 -9.34 -3.40 -2.90
CA LEU A 155 -9.75 -3.33 -4.30
C LEU A 155 -9.45 -4.65 -5.02
N ILE A 156 -10.41 -5.13 -5.80
CA ILE A 156 -10.22 -6.22 -6.75
C ILE A 156 -10.60 -5.76 -8.15
N GLY A 157 -10.02 -6.42 -9.15
CA GLY A 157 -10.33 -6.14 -10.56
C GLY A 157 -10.43 -7.41 -11.39
N PHE A 158 -11.38 -7.42 -12.31
CA PHE A 158 -11.63 -8.51 -13.24
C PHE A 158 -10.93 -8.24 -14.57
N THR A 159 -10.08 -9.15 -15.02
CA THR A 159 -9.46 -9.08 -16.35
C THR A 159 -10.44 -9.52 -17.44
N ASP A 160 -11.34 -10.42 -17.06
CA ASP A 160 -12.46 -10.95 -17.85
C ASP A 160 -13.58 -11.39 -16.90
N ALA A 161 -14.71 -11.85 -17.43
CA ALA A 161 -15.88 -12.20 -16.62
C ALA A 161 -15.67 -13.42 -15.69
N ALA A 162 -14.64 -14.23 -15.94
CA ALA A 162 -14.32 -15.46 -15.23
C ALA A 162 -13.06 -15.37 -14.34
N SER A 163 -12.29 -14.28 -14.45
CA SER A 163 -11.01 -14.12 -13.78
C SER A 163 -10.89 -12.76 -13.12
N PHE A 164 -10.52 -12.75 -11.83
CA PHE A 164 -10.20 -11.52 -11.10
C PHE A 164 -8.90 -11.66 -10.32
N GLN A 165 -8.34 -10.51 -10.00
CA GLN A 165 -7.08 -10.38 -9.27
C GLN A 165 -7.28 -9.41 -8.10
N GLY A 166 -6.61 -9.71 -7.00
CA GLY A 166 -6.38 -8.77 -5.90
C GLY A 166 -4.89 -8.46 -5.85
N PRO A 167 -4.41 -7.45 -6.58
CA PRO A 167 -2.99 -7.09 -6.58
C PRO A 167 -2.54 -6.56 -5.22
N SER A 168 -1.23 -6.55 -4.99
CA SER A 168 -0.64 -6.08 -3.72
C SER A 168 -1.08 -4.66 -3.39
N GLN A 169 -1.62 -4.47 -2.19
CA GLN A 169 -2.09 -3.18 -1.67
C GLN A 169 -1.64 -3.02 -0.22
N ASP A 170 -1.19 -1.82 0.13
CA ASP A 170 -0.96 -1.46 1.53
C ASP A 170 -2.30 -1.47 2.28
N THR A 171 -2.32 -2.19 3.40
CA THR A 171 -3.45 -2.28 4.33
C THR A 171 -2.98 -1.89 5.74
N PRO A 172 -3.90 -1.70 6.70
CA PRO A 172 -3.53 -1.50 8.10
C PRO A 172 -2.66 -2.62 8.70
N PHE A 173 -2.63 -3.79 8.06
CA PHE A 173 -1.90 -4.98 8.50
C PHE A 173 -0.68 -5.29 7.62
N GLY A 174 -0.26 -4.34 6.78
CA GLY A 174 0.81 -4.50 5.80
C GLY A 174 0.30 -4.82 4.40
N ALA A 175 1.22 -5.13 3.48
CA ALA A 175 0.89 -5.33 2.08
C ALA A 175 0.18 -6.68 1.84
N PHE A 176 -1.05 -6.64 1.29
CA PHE A 176 -1.86 -7.82 0.98
C PHE A 176 -2.06 -8.00 -0.52
N SER A 177 -1.90 -9.23 -0.97
CA SER A 177 -2.37 -9.69 -2.27
C SER A 177 -3.35 -10.85 -2.09
N LEU A 178 -4.19 -11.08 -3.09
CA LEU A 178 -5.03 -12.26 -3.17
C LEU A 178 -4.42 -13.25 -4.14
N LYS A 179 -4.44 -14.53 -3.76
CA LYS A 179 -4.07 -15.65 -4.62
C LYS A 179 -5.21 -16.67 -4.66
N ASP A 180 -5.09 -17.64 -5.56
CA ASP A 180 -6.08 -18.70 -5.75
C ASP A 180 -7.50 -18.13 -5.91
N THR A 181 -7.60 -17.00 -6.64
CA THR A 181 -8.84 -16.29 -6.87
C THR A 181 -9.74 -17.10 -7.80
N LYS A 182 -11.04 -17.14 -7.47
CA LYS A 182 -12.03 -17.87 -8.28
C LYS A 182 -13.38 -17.20 -8.20
N ILE A 183 -14.04 -17.05 -9.34
CA ILE A 183 -15.45 -16.66 -9.42
C ILE A 183 -16.26 -17.80 -10.05
N VAL A 184 -17.48 -17.99 -9.56
CA VAL A 184 -18.50 -18.86 -10.17
C VAL A 184 -19.78 -18.04 -10.29
N ARG A 185 -20.35 -18.01 -11.49
CA ARG A 185 -21.62 -17.35 -11.80
C ARG A 185 -22.63 -18.42 -12.19
N ASP A 186 -23.74 -18.49 -11.46
CA ASP A 186 -24.83 -19.45 -11.69
C ASP A 186 -26.17 -18.70 -11.62
N GLY A 187 -26.66 -18.26 -12.77
CA GLY A 187 -27.76 -17.31 -12.87
C GLY A 187 -27.47 -16.02 -12.08
N ASN A 188 -28.35 -15.69 -11.12
CA ASN A 188 -28.18 -14.54 -10.23
C ASN A 188 -27.23 -14.82 -9.05
N THR A 189 -26.83 -16.08 -8.84
CA THR A 189 -25.90 -16.44 -7.76
C THR A 189 -24.47 -16.17 -8.22
N VAL A 190 -23.74 -15.36 -7.45
CA VAL A 190 -22.31 -15.15 -7.63
C VAL A 190 -21.57 -15.67 -6.41
N THR A 191 -20.53 -16.47 -6.64
CA THR A 191 -19.61 -16.92 -5.59
C THR A 191 -18.21 -16.44 -5.95
N ILE A 192 -17.53 -15.80 -5.01
CA ILE A 192 -16.14 -15.38 -5.13
C ILE A 192 -15.29 -16.03 -4.04
N GLN A 193 -14.05 -16.36 -4.36
CA GLN A 193 -13.13 -17.01 -3.46
C GLN A 193 -11.71 -16.49 -3.63
N TRP A 194 -10.94 -16.48 -2.54
CA TRP A 194 -9.50 -16.25 -2.55
C TRP A 194 -8.81 -16.83 -1.30
N VAL A 195 -7.48 -16.82 -1.34
CA VAL A 195 -6.60 -16.92 -0.18
C VAL A 195 -5.85 -15.59 -0.04
N ILE A 196 -5.73 -15.07 1.19
CA ILE A 196 -4.90 -13.89 1.46
C ILE A 196 -3.43 -14.30 1.47
N ASN A 197 -2.61 -13.56 0.74
CA ASN A 197 -1.17 -13.60 0.80
C ASN A 197 -0.67 -12.30 1.47
N GLY A 198 -0.40 -12.38 2.78
CA GLY A 198 -0.01 -11.26 3.63
C GLY A 198 0.30 -11.73 5.05
N ALA A 199 1.13 -10.98 5.77
CA ALA A 199 1.51 -11.31 7.14
C ALA A 199 0.32 -11.23 8.11
N GLY A 200 0.29 -12.08 9.13
CA GLY A 200 -0.74 -12.07 10.17
C GLY A 200 -2.08 -12.71 9.77
N PHE A 201 -2.23 -13.20 8.54
CA PHE A 201 -3.46 -13.86 8.07
C PHE A 201 -3.18 -15.31 7.67
N PRO A 202 -4.00 -16.27 8.10
CA PRO A 202 -3.82 -17.66 7.71
C PRO A 202 -4.12 -17.82 6.22
N ALA A 203 -3.41 -18.77 5.59
CA ALA A 203 -3.61 -19.23 4.22
C ALA A 203 -4.91 -20.05 4.04
N SER A 204 -5.98 -19.64 4.72
CA SER A 204 -7.29 -20.26 4.60
C SER A 204 -8.04 -19.73 3.38
N VAL A 205 -8.74 -20.65 2.72
CA VAL A 205 -9.68 -20.32 1.66
C VAL A 205 -10.84 -19.51 2.25
N ARG A 206 -11.17 -18.42 1.58
CA ARG A 206 -12.29 -17.55 1.91
C ARG A 206 -13.24 -17.58 0.74
N GLN A 207 -14.35 -18.29 0.88
CA GLN A 207 -15.40 -18.37 -0.13
C GLN A 207 -16.63 -17.60 0.35
N PHE A 208 -17.14 -16.73 -0.52
CA PHE A 208 -18.28 -15.87 -0.26
C PHE A 208 -19.34 -16.07 -1.32
N ARG A 209 -20.59 -16.25 -0.90
CA ARG A 209 -21.75 -16.39 -1.79
C ARG A 209 -22.64 -15.18 -1.64
N ARG A 210 -23.07 -14.59 -2.76
CA ARG A 210 -24.03 -13.48 -2.80
C ARG A 210 -25.35 -13.93 -2.20
N ILE A 211 -25.94 -13.09 -1.36
CA ILE A 211 -27.27 -13.28 -0.77
C ILE A 211 -28.27 -12.30 -1.36
#